data_AF-A0AAN7UGV3-F1
#
_entry.id   AF-A0AAN7UGV3-F1
#
_cell.length_a   1.000
_cell.length_b   1.000
_cell.length_c   1.000
_cell.angle_alpha   90.00
_cell.angle_beta   90.00
_cell.angle_gamma   90.00
#
_symmetry.space_group_name_H-M   'P 1'
#
loop_
_entity.id
_entity.type
_entity.pdbx_description
1 polymer ?
#
loop_
_entity_poly.entity_id
_entity_poly.type
_entity_poly.pdbx_seq_one_letter_code
_entity_poly.pdbx_strand_id
1 'polypeptide(L)' 'MMVHWGTSVASEKGWPVTLCASPMGQLLYEHLKFVVIGTEVIQAEDEESSFSSAVMVLYPIDQEFI' A
#
# COMPACT_ATOMS: atom_id res chain seq x y z
N MET A 1 8.84 -10.77 6.36
CA MET A 1 8.31 -11.47 7.56
C MET A 1 7.34 -10.60 8.37
N MET A 2 7.60 -9.30 8.61
CA MET A 2 6.66 -8.42 9.35
C MET A 2 5.35 -8.10 8.61
N VAL A 3 5.41 -7.90 7.29
CA VAL A 3 4.20 -7.61 6.48
C VAL A 3 3.18 -8.74 6.61
N HIS A 4 3.64 -9.99 6.54
CA HIS A 4 2.76 -11.16 6.61
C HIS A 4 2.03 -11.26 7.95
N TRP A 5 2.74 -11.02 9.06
CA TRP A 5 2.12 -11.00 10.40
C TRP A 5 1.03 -9.91 10.49
N GLY A 6 1.34 -8.70 10.05
CA GLY A 6 0.37 -7.59 10.06
C GLY A 6 -0.87 -7.87 9.22
N THR A 7 -0.68 -8.41 8.01
CA THR A 7 -1.80 -8.77 7.12
C THR A 7 -2.63 -9.92 7.65
N SER A 8 -2.03 -10.91 8.31
CA SER A 8 -2.77 -12.01 8.94
C SER A 8 -3.68 -11.51 10.06
N VAL A 9 -3.14 -10.68 10.96
CA VAL A 9 -3.93 -10.09 12.07
C VAL A 9 -5.06 -9.20 11.55
N ALA A 10 -4.80 -8.41 10.51
CA ALA A 10 -5.83 -7.60 9.88
C ALA A 10 -6.93 -8.46 9.22
N SER A 11 -6.53 -9.53 8.53
CA SER A 11 -7.46 -10.49 7.92
C SER A 11 -8.36 -11.17 8.95
N GLU A 12 -7.82 -11.61 10.09
CA GLU A 12 -8.61 -12.21 11.19
C GLU A 12 -9.69 -11.25 11.72
N LYS A 13 -9.47 -9.94 11.60
CA LYS A 13 -10.40 -8.89 12.02
C LYS A 13 -11.28 -8.36 10.89
N GLY A 14 -11.11 -8.86 9.66
CA GLY A 14 -11.80 -8.35 8.48
C GLY A 14 -11.43 -6.90 8.14
N TRP A 15 -10.21 -6.47 8.49
CA TRP A 15 -9.75 -5.10 8.27
C TRP A 15 -8.94 -4.98 6.97
N PRO A 16 -9.21 -3.96 6.13
CA PRO A 16 -8.32 -3.63 5.05
C PRO A 16 -7.00 -3.07 5.61
N VAL A 17 -5.90 -3.36 4.92
CA VAL A 17 -4.57 -2.82 5.25
C VAL A 17 -4.19 -1.78 4.22
N THR A 18 -3.93 -0.55 4.67
CA THR A 18 -3.42 0.53 3.81
C THR A 18 -1.95 0.80 4.09
N LEU A 19 -1.20 1.17 3.06
CA LEU A 19 0.20 1.58 3.17
C LEU A 19 0.60 2.57 2.10
N CYS A 20 1.70 3.28 2.35
CA CYS A 20 2.40 4.10 1.37
C CYS A 20 3.71 3.40 0.99
N ALA A 21 3.96 3.25 -0.31
CA ALA A 21 5.12 2.56 -0.84
C ALA A 21 5.92 3.45 -1.78
N SER A 22 7.25 3.45 -1.61
CA SER A 22 8.16 3.98 -2.62
C SER A 22 8.05 3.18 -3.93
N PRO A 23 8.59 3.68 -5.06
CA PRO A 23 8.52 2.95 -6.33
C PRO A 23 9.04 1.51 -6.26
N MET A 24 10.09 1.25 -5.48
CA MET A 24 10.60 -0.11 -5.26
C MET A 24 9.68 -0.93 -4.33
N GLY A 25 9.13 -0.30 -3.29
CA GLY A 25 8.19 -0.95 -2.38
C GLY A 25 6.90 -1.38 -3.09
N GLN A 26 6.42 -0.57 -4.05
CA GLN A 26 5.22 -0.86 -4.82
C GLN A 26 5.31 -2.24 -5.50
N LEU A 27 6.44 -2.56 -6.14
CA LEU A 27 6.66 -3.85 -6.78
C LEU A 27 6.51 -5.01 -5.79
N LEU A 28 7.06 -4.87 -4.59
CA LEU A 28 6.91 -5.88 -3.53
C LEU A 28 5.44 -6.04 -3.11
N TYR A 29 4.74 -4.93 -2.88
CA TYR A 29 3.37 -4.99 -2.38
C TYR A 29 2.36 -5.43 -3.44
N GLU A 30 2.60 -5.14 -4.72
CA GLU A 30 1.86 -5.73 -5.85
C GLU A 30 2.00 -7.26 -5.89
N HIS A 31 3.22 -7.78 -5.67
CA HIS A 31 3.45 -9.22 -5.52
C HIS A 31 2.68 -9.81 -4.33
N LEU A 32 2.46 -9.03 -3.28
CA LEU A 32 1.66 -9.38 -2.10
C LEU A 32 0.16 -9.07 -2.25
N LYS A 33 -0.32 -8.77 -3.48
CA LYS A 33 -1.72 -8.52 -3.82
C LYS A 33 -2.32 -7.23 -3.27
N PHE A 34 -1.49 -6.28 -2.86
CA PHE A 34 -1.96 -4.92 -2.66
C PHE A 34 -2.30 -4.28 -4.01
N VAL A 35 -3.34 -3.45 -4.02
CA VAL A 35 -3.79 -2.70 -5.18
C VAL A 35 -3.52 -1.22 -4.95
N VAL A 36 -3.05 -0.51 -5.97
CA VAL A 36 -2.85 0.94 -5.92
C VAL A 36 -4.21 1.64 -5.93
N ILE A 37 -4.44 2.51 -4.95
CA ILE A 37 -5.65 3.35 -4.85
C ILE A 37 -5.37 4.83 -5.12
N GLY A 38 -4.09 5.22 -5.17
CA GLY A 38 -3.67 6.56 -5.53
C GLY A 38 -2.16 6.69 -5.53
N THR A 39 -1.68 7.81 -6.07
CA THR A 39 -0.27 8.20 -6.01
C THR A 39 -0.19 9.57 -5.37
N GLU A 40 0.59 9.68 -4.31
CA GLU A 40 0.92 10.94 -3.67
C GLU A 40 2.22 11.47 -4.28
N VAL A 41 2.25 12.76 -4.59
CA VAL A 41 3.46 13.49 -5.00
C VAL A 41 3.69 14.58 -3.98
N ILE A 42 4.81 14.49 -3.27
CA ILE A 42 5.23 15.48 -2.29
C ILE A 42 6.38 16.27 -2.93
N GLN A 43 6.20 17.58 -3.01
CA GLN A 43 7.24 18.53 -3.38
C GLN A 43 7.37 19.53 -2.25
N ALA A 44 8.53 19.56 -1.60
CA ALA A 44 8.81 20.58 -0.60
C ALA A 44 8.95 21.95 -1.27
N GLU A 45 8.58 23.00 -0.55
CA GLU A 45 8.74 24.38 -1.01
C GLU A 45 10.24 24.64 -1.29
N ASP A 46 10.54 25.20 -2.46
CA ASP A 46 11.91 25.45 -2.96
C ASP A 46 12.78 24.22 -3.28
N GLU A 47 12.22 23.01 -3.34
CA GLU A 47 12.94 21.84 -3.87
C GLU A 47 12.66 21.59 -5.36
N GLU A 48 13.73 21.39 -6.14
CA GLU A 48 13.64 20.96 -7.55
C GLU A 48 13.18 19.50 -7.68
N SER A 49 13.37 18.70 -6.64
CA SER A 49 13.04 17.27 -6.63
C SER A 49 11.70 17.01 -5.96
N SER A 50 10.86 16.21 -6.60
CA SER A 50 9.63 15.68 -6.02
C SER A 50 9.80 14.22 -5.61
N PHE A 51 9.18 13.82 -4.51
CA PHE A 51 9.07 12.42 -4.10
C PHE A 51 7.66 11.90 -4.43
N SER A 52 7.57 10.70 -4.98
CA SER A 52 6.29 10.02 -5.20
C SER A 52 6.18 8.73 -4.40
N SER A 53 4.98 8.49 -3.87
CA SER A 53 4.63 7.28 -3.15
C SER A 53 3.28 6.76 -3.63
N ALA A 54 3.19 5.45 -3.86
CA ALA A 54 1.94 4.77 -4.14
C ALA A 54 1.20 4.53 -2.83
N VAL A 55 -0.07 4.94 -2.75
CA VAL A 55 -0.99 4.55 -1.69
C VAL A 55 -1.67 3.26 -2.14
N MET A 56 -1.56 2.22 -1.32
CA MET A 56 -2.01 0.88 -1.67
C MET A 56 -2.87 0.27 -0.58
N VAL A 57 -3.76 -0.64 -0.98
CA VAL A 57 -4.66 -1.36 -0.08
C VAL A 57 -4.62 -2.87 -0.33
N LEU A 58 -4.69 -3.65 0.74
CA LEU A 58 -4.99 -5.07 0.70
C LEU A 58 -6.34 -5.30 1.39
N TYR A 59 -7.27 -5.91 0.66
CA TYR A 59 -8.57 -6.28 1.20
C TYR A 59 -8.53 -7.68 1.83
N PRO A 60 -9.37 -7.95 2.86
CA PRO A 60 -9.59 -9.31 3.33
C PRO A 60 -10.10 -10.20 2.19
N ILE A 61 -9.74 -11.49 2.23
CA ILE A 61 -9.99 -12.48 1.17
C ILE A 61 -11.48 -12.59 0.78
N ASP A 62 -12.40 -12.19 1.65
CA ASP A 62 -13.85 -12.28 1.44
C ASP A 62 -14.51 -11.00 0.90
N GLN A 63 -13.73 -9.98 0.52
CA GLN A 63 -14.26 -8.75 -0.08
C GLN A 63 -13.77 -8.59 -1.52
N GLU A 64 -14.49 -9.21 -2.47
CA GLU A 64 -14.43 -8.82 -3.88
C GLU A 64 -15.17 -7.49 -4.07
N PHE A 65 -14.48 -6.47 -4.59
CA PHE A 65 -15.13 -5.28 -5.12
C PHE A 65 -15.39 -5.48 -6.61
N ILE A 66 -16.67 -5.39 -6.98
CA ILE A 66 -17.20 -5.34 -8.36
C ILE A 66 -16.95 -3.94 -8.94
#